data_AF-A0A950RLA6-F1
#
_entry.id   AF-A0A950RLA6-F1
#
_cell.length_a   1.000
_cell.length_b   1.000
_cell.length_c   1.000
_cell.angle_alpha   90.00
_cell.angle_beta   90.00
_cell.angle_gamma   90.00
#
_symmetry.space_group_name_H-M   'P 1'
#
loop_
_entity.id
_entity.type
_entity.pdbx_description
1 polymer ?
#
loop_
_entity_poly.entity_id
_entity_poly.type
_entity_poly.pdbx_seq_one_letter_code
_entity_poly.pdbx_strand_id
1 'polypeptide(L)'
;MAEIPLFQADGLLPPGDYEVSFDELRSSVLVLGPGGEAISPTWDSDWRMKLIDNLEILTRQLWQVGITEVFADGSFAEDKDHPNDIDGYFVCGLDMLANGQLTRELNLLDPYKVWTWDPASRRPYRGYPKRQLPMWHKYRVELYPHVPDLGIGSGIRDRHGNELEFPSAFRQSRRDGKPRGIVKIRYGGPS
;
A
#
# COMPACT_ATOMS: atom_id res chain seq x y z
N MET A 1 -15.32 -12.53 -10.61
CA MET A 1 -14.42 -12.28 -9.47
C MET A 1 -13.06 -12.00 -10.05
N ALA A 2 -12.45 -10.86 -9.73
CA ALA A 2 -11.04 -10.66 -10.07
C ALA A 2 -10.23 -11.37 -8.98
N GLU A 3 -9.66 -12.51 -9.34
CA GLU A 3 -8.80 -13.30 -8.46
C GLU A 3 -7.38 -12.74 -8.52
N ILE A 4 -6.72 -12.54 -7.38
CA ILE A 4 -5.30 -12.19 -7.37
C ILE A 4 -4.52 -13.45 -7.80
N PRO A 5 -3.78 -13.40 -8.92
CA PRO A 5 -3.06 -14.57 -9.42
C PRO A 5 -1.89 -14.94 -8.52
N LEU A 6 -1.40 -16.18 -8.67
CA LEU A 6 -0.16 -16.62 -8.04
C LEU A 6 1.03 -15.74 -8.49
N PHE A 7 2.05 -15.67 -7.63
CA PHE A 7 3.30 -15.01 -7.96
C PHE A 7 3.97 -15.64 -9.18
N GLN A 8 4.68 -14.82 -9.94
CA GLN A 8 5.58 -15.28 -10.99
C GLN A 8 6.85 -15.88 -10.38
N ALA A 9 7.68 -16.52 -11.22
CA ALA A 9 8.92 -17.14 -10.79
C ALA A 9 9.95 -16.17 -10.16
N ASP A 10 9.77 -14.86 -10.35
CA ASP A 10 10.58 -13.82 -9.70
C ASP A 10 10.00 -13.34 -8.35
N GLY A 11 8.90 -13.95 -7.90
CA GLY A 11 8.26 -13.67 -6.62
C GLY A 11 7.35 -12.43 -6.64
N LEU A 12 7.02 -11.90 -7.83
CA LEU A 12 6.16 -10.71 -7.97
C LEU A 12 4.80 -11.08 -8.53
N LEU A 13 3.79 -10.25 -8.23
CA LEU A 13 2.51 -10.36 -8.93
C LEU A 13 2.70 -10.08 -10.43
N PRO A 14 2.07 -10.86 -11.33
CA PRO A 14 2.01 -10.54 -12.74
C PRO A 14 1.52 -9.10 -12.97
N PRO A 15 1.99 -8.39 -14.01
CA PRO A 15 1.56 -7.03 -14.29
C PRO A 15 0.03 -6.92 -14.45
N GLY A 16 -0.58 -5.99 -13.71
CA GLY A 16 -2.02 -5.77 -13.72
C GLY A 16 -2.50 -5.04 -12.47
N ASP A 17 -3.69 -4.45 -12.57
CA ASP A 17 -4.40 -3.85 -11.44
C ASP A 17 -5.49 -4.82 -10.96
N TYR A 18 -5.29 -5.40 -9.78
CA TYR A 18 -6.20 -6.41 -9.24
C TYR A 18 -7.21 -5.77 -8.29
N GLU A 19 -8.41 -5.47 -8.80
CA GLU A 19 -9.46 -4.83 -8.03
C GLU A 19 -10.27 -5.80 -7.17
N VAL A 20 -10.10 -5.73 -5.85
CA VAL A 20 -10.67 -6.67 -4.88
C VAL A 20 -11.29 -5.97 -3.67
N SER A 21 -12.29 -6.59 -3.05
CA SER A 21 -12.73 -6.21 -1.71
C SER A 21 -11.74 -6.68 -0.64
N PHE A 22 -11.87 -6.20 0.60
CA PHE A 22 -11.07 -6.72 1.71
C PHE A 22 -11.31 -8.20 1.98
N ASP A 23 -12.55 -8.68 1.84
CA ASP A 23 -12.85 -10.12 2.00
C ASP A 23 -12.18 -10.97 0.93
N GLU A 24 -12.18 -10.51 -0.33
CA GLU A 24 -11.46 -11.17 -1.42
C GLU A 24 -9.93 -11.10 -1.22
N LEU A 25 -9.41 -10.00 -0.66
CA LEU A 25 -7.99 -9.88 -0.35
C LEU A 25 -7.58 -10.85 0.78
N ARG A 26 -8.42 -11.01 1.81
CA ARG A 26 -8.23 -11.96 2.92
C ARG A 26 -8.21 -13.41 2.47
N SER A 27 -8.99 -13.75 1.45
CA SER A 27 -9.03 -15.10 0.87
C SER A 27 -8.02 -15.33 -0.26
N SER A 28 -7.19 -14.34 -0.58
CA SER A 28 -6.25 -14.42 -1.69
C SER A 28 -4.94 -15.13 -1.35
N VAL A 29 -4.14 -15.41 -2.38
CA VAL A 29 -2.77 -15.92 -2.26
C VAL A 29 -1.87 -15.00 -1.41
N LEU A 30 -2.16 -13.69 -1.35
CA LEU A 30 -1.39 -12.75 -0.55
C LEU A 30 -1.54 -12.98 0.96
N VAL A 31 -2.53 -13.76 1.40
CA VAL A 31 -2.73 -14.10 2.81
C VAL A 31 -2.57 -15.58 3.04
N LEU A 32 -3.20 -16.40 2.20
CA LEU A 32 -3.22 -17.86 2.39
C LEU A 32 -1.95 -18.55 1.86
N GLY A 33 -1.11 -17.82 1.12
CA GLY A 33 0.13 -18.32 0.54
C GLY A 33 -0.08 -19.16 -0.73
N PRO A 34 0.99 -19.36 -1.53
CA PRO A 34 0.92 -20.13 -2.75
C PRO A 34 0.70 -21.62 -2.45
N GLY A 35 -0.54 -22.10 -2.60
CA GLY A 35 -0.88 -23.50 -2.39
C GLY A 35 -1.29 -23.86 -0.94
N GLY A 36 -1.48 -22.86 -0.08
CA GLY A 36 -1.94 -23.04 1.30
C GLY A 36 -0.87 -23.57 2.26
N GLU A 37 -1.27 -23.75 3.54
CA GLU A 37 -0.37 -24.12 4.65
C GLU A 37 0.41 -25.42 4.40
N ALA A 38 -0.15 -26.37 3.66
CA ALA A 38 0.52 -27.63 3.33
C ALA A 38 1.73 -27.45 2.38
N ILE A 39 1.71 -26.40 1.54
CA ILE A 39 2.76 -26.12 0.55
C ILE A 39 3.70 -25.01 1.06
N SER A 40 3.17 -24.04 1.80
CA SER A 40 3.93 -22.92 2.36
C SER A 40 3.78 -22.85 3.88
N PRO A 41 4.39 -23.79 4.63
CA PRO A 41 4.21 -23.90 6.08
C PRO A 41 4.83 -22.74 6.87
N THR A 42 5.71 -21.95 6.24
CA THR A 42 6.35 -20.77 6.83
C THR A 42 5.66 -19.47 6.48
N TRP A 43 4.61 -19.51 5.65
CA TRP A 43 3.86 -18.33 5.25
C TRP A 43 3.11 -17.73 6.42
N ASP A 44 3.44 -16.50 6.78
CA ASP A 44 2.89 -15.84 7.97
C ASP A 44 1.50 -15.24 7.67
N SER A 45 0.53 -16.15 7.54
CA SER A 45 -0.87 -15.82 7.24
C SER A 45 -1.47 -14.89 8.31
N ASP A 46 -1.16 -15.14 9.58
CA ASP A 46 -1.67 -14.34 10.71
C ASP A 46 -1.15 -12.90 10.65
N TRP A 47 0.14 -12.73 10.35
CA TRP A 47 0.72 -11.40 10.16
C TRP A 47 0.14 -10.69 8.94
N ARG A 48 0.00 -11.39 7.81
CA ARG A 48 -0.59 -10.85 6.58
C ARG A 48 -2.04 -10.44 6.78
N MET A 49 -2.82 -11.21 7.55
CA MET A 49 -4.18 -10.86 7.96
C MET A 49 -4.20 -9.56 8.76
N LYS A 50 -3.30 -9.44 9.74
CA LYS A 50 -3.16 -8.20 10.54
C LYS A 50 -2.78 -6.99 9.70
N LEU A 51 -1.92 -7.15 8.68
CA LEU A 51 -1.60 -6.07 7.75
C LEU A 51 -2.84 -5.62 6.96
N ILE A 52 -3.69 -6.56 6.53
CA ILE A 52 -4.96 -6.23 5.86
C ILE A 52 -5.90 -5.50 6.82
N ASP A 53 -6.06 -5.98 8.05
CA ASP A 53 -6.93 -5.31 9.04
C ASP A 53 -6.50 -3.86 9.27
N ASN A 54 -5.19 -3.62 9.33
CA ASN A 54 -4.63 -2.28 9.45
C ASN A 54 -4.83 -1.43 8.19
N LEU A 55 -4.65 -2.01 6.99
CA LEU A 55 -4.92 -1.33 5.73
C LEU A 55 -6.42 -0.97 5.62
N GLU A 56 -7.31 -1.84 6.05
CA GLU A 56 -8.75 -1.61 6.04
C GLU A 56 -9.14 -0.43 6.92
N ILE A 57 -8.56 -0.30 8.12
CA ILE A 57 -8.77 0.86 8.99
C ILE A 57 -8.42 2.16 8.25
N LEU A 58 -7.22 2.24 7.67
CA LEU A 58 -6.78 3.47 6.98
C LEU A 58 -7.58 3.73 5.70
N THR A 59 -7.97 2.69 4.98
CA THR A 59 -8.77 2.80 3.75
C THR A 59 -10.19 3.29 4.04
N ARG A 60 -10.81 2.82 5.13
CA ARG A 60 -12.12 3.31 5.57
C ARG A 60 -12.07 4.78 5.98
N GLN A 61 -11.00 5.22 6.63
CA GLN A 61 -10.77 6.64 6.91
C GLN A 61 -10.67 7.47 5.63
N LEU A 62 -9.97 6.97 4.60
CA LEU A 62 -9.91 7.61 3.27
C LEU A 62 -11.31 7.69 2.62
N TRP A 63 -12.08 6.61 2.67
CA TRP A 63 -13.45 6.57 2.13
C TRP A 63 -14.38 7.59 2.81
N GLN A 64 -14.25 7.78 4.13
CA GLN A 64 -15.03 8.77 4.89
C GLN A 64 -14.75 10.22 4.49
N VAL A 65 -13.56 10.52 3.95
CA VAL A 65 -13.21 11.86 3.43
C VAL A 65 -13.35 11.97 1.91
N GLY A 66 -14.02 11.00 1.28
CA GLY A 66 -14.34 11.02 -0.16
C GLY A 66 -13.24 10.52 -1.10
N ILE A 67 -12.14 9.97 -0.57
CA ILE A 67 -11.10 9.33 -1.38
C ILE A 67 -11.51 7.89 -1.64
N THR A 68 -11.70 7.49 -2.91
CA THR A 68 -12.23 6.16 -3.25
C THR A 68 -11.21 5.23 -3.91
N GLU A 69 -10.17 5.78 -4.52
CA GLU A 69 -9.14 5.02 -5.23
C GLU A 69 -7.92 4.82 -4.34
N VAL A 70 -7.75 3.59 -3.84
CA VAL A 70 -6.63 3.20 -2.97
C VAL A 70 -5.95 1.98 -3.57
N PHE A 71 -4.63 2.03 -3.64
CA PHE A 71 -3.78 0.99 -4.21
C PHE A 71 -2.76 0.52 -3.16
N ALA A 72 -2.56 -0.79 -3.07
CA ALA A 72 -1.68 -1.44 -2.12
C ALA A 72 -0.68 -2.36 -2.83
N ASP A 73 0.58 -2.28 -2.40
CA ASP A 73 1.75 -3.00 -2.89
C ASP A 73 2.76 -3.18 -1.73
N GLY A 74 4.05 -2.91 -1.96
CA GLY A 74 5.10 -3.06 -0.97
C GLY A 74 5.56 -4.50 -0.82
N SER A 75 6.20 -4.78 0.32
CA SER A 75 6.72 -6.13 0.61
C SER A 75 5.61 -7.18 0.77
N PHE A 76 4.39 -6.75 1.09
CA PHE A 76 3.19 -7.58 1.17
C PHE A 76 2.83 -8.28 -0.15
N ALA A 77 2.98 -7.60 -1.30
CA ALA A 77 2.65 -8.13 -2.63
C ALA A 77 3.81 -8.89 -3.28
N GLU A 78 4.71 -9.45 -2.47
CA GLU A 78 5.83 -10.28 -2.90
C GLU A 78 5.75 -11.67 -2.24
N ASP A 79 6.37 -12.65 -2.89
CA ASP A 79 6.56 -14.02 -2.41
C ASP A 79 7.60 -14.05 -1.27
N LYS A 80 7.14 -13.58 -0.10
CA LYS A 80 7.90 -13.49 1.14
C LYS A 80 7.06 -14.05 2.27
N ASP A 81 7.58 -15.04 2.97
CA ASP A 81 6.91 -15.65 4.12
C ASP A 81 6.39 -14.62 5.12
N HIS A 82 7.24 -13.65 5.49
CA HIS A 82 6.90 -12.57 6.40
C HIS A 82 7.21 -11.20 5.76
N PRO A 83 6.21 -10.51 5.17
CA PRO A 83 6.38 -9.14 4.69
C PRO A 83 6.53 -8.16 5.86
N ASN A 84 7.19 -7.02 5.65
CA ASN A 84 7.40 -6.05 6.72
C ASN A 84 6.20 -5.11 6.92
N ASP A 85 5.53 -4.80 5.81
CA ASP A 85 4.57 -3.71 5.69
C ASP A 85 3.80 -3.78 4.36
N ILE A 86 2.75 -2.96 4.29
CA ILE A 86 2.08 -2.57 3.05
C ILE A 86 2.51 -1.14 2.71
N ASP A 87 3.00 -0.95 1.50
CA ASP A 87 3.17 0.39 0.91
C ASP A 87 2.06 0.61 -0.11
N GLY A 88 1.58 1.84 -0.26
CA GLY A 88 0.53 2.11 -1.23
C GLY A 88 0.36 3.59 -1.53
N TYR A 89 -0.61 3.88 -2.39
CA TYR A 89 -1.00 5.26 -2.70
C TYR A 89 -2.50 5.37 -2.86
N PHE A 90 -3.03 6.58 -2.77
CA PHE A 90 -4.42 6.88 -3.06
C PHE A 90 -4.52 8.13 -3.93
N VAL A 91 -5.58 8.22 -4.73
CA VAL A 91 -5.81 9.35 -5.63
C VAL A 91 -6.59 10.43 -4.92
N CYS A 92 -6.08 11.66 -4.89
CA CYS A 92 -6.75 12.80 -4.27
C CYS A 92 -6.67 14.07 -5.14
N GLY A 93 -7.60 15.00 -4.91
CA GLY A 93 -7.54 16.33 -5.52
C GLY A 93 -6.44 17.21 -4.92
N LEU A 94 -5.86 18.09 -5.74
CA LEU A 94 -4.83 19.03 -5.33
C LEU A 94 -5.27 19.92 -4.17
N ASP A 95 -6.48 20.46 -4.24
CA ASP A 95 -6.98 21.43 -3.26
C ASP A 95 -6.98 20.86 -1.84
N MET A 96 -7.45 19.61 -1.67
CA MET A 96 -7.49 18.93 -0.38
C MET A 96 -6.09 18.70 0.22
N LEU A 97 -5.09 18.45 -0.63
CA LEU A 97 -3.72 18.22 -0.22
C LEU A 97 -3.01 19.55 0.11
N ALA A 98 -3.12 20.54 -0.78
CA ALA A 98 -2.38 21.80 -0.70
C ALA A 98 -2.81 22.69 0.48
N ASN A 99 -4.09 22.66 0.85
CA ASN A 99 -4.62 23.46 1.95
C ASN A 99 -4.53 22.74 3.33
N GLY A 100 -4.00 21.52 3.38
CA GLY A 100 -3.89 20.71 4.59
C GLY A 100 -5.21 20.10 5.10
N GLN A 101 -6.31 20.25 4.36
CA GLN A 101 -7.63 19.72 4.71
C GLN A 101 -7.61 18.20 4.83
N LEU A 102 -6.98 17.51 3.87
CA LEU A 102 -6.88 16.04 3.87
C LEU A 102 -6.25 15.52 5.16
N THR A 103 -5.08 16.04 5.52
CA THR A 103 -4.37 15.69 6.76
C THR A 103 -5.23 15.98 7.99
N ARG A 104 -5.91 17.13 8.02
CA ARG A 104 -6.77 17.51 9.15
C ARG A 104 -7.95 16.55 9.30
N GLU A 105 -8.69 16.29 8.23
CA GLU A 105 -9.90 15.46 8.25
C GLU A 105 -9.59 14.01 8.60
N LEU A 106 -8.56 13.43 7.99
CA LEU A 106 -8.13 12.06 8.31
C LEU A 106 -7.66 11.94 9.76
N ASN A 107 -6.96 12.95 10.29
CA ASN A 107 -6.59 12.97 11.69
C ASN A 107 -7.76 13.29 12.62
N LEU A 108 -8.92 13.78 12.17
CA LEU A 108 -10.11 13.82 13.03
C LEU A 108 -10.66 12.41 13.27
N LEU A 109 -10.57 11.54 12.26
CA LEU A 109 -11.02 10.15 12.31
C LEU A 109 -10.03 9.23 13.05
N ASP A 110 -8.73 9.42 12.82
CA ASP A 110 -7.71 8.55 13.42
C ASP A 110 -7.43 8.92 14.90
N PRO A 111 -7.59 8.00 15.86
CA PRO A 111 -7.34 8.30 17.28
C PRO A 111 -5.84 8.52 17.60
N TYR A 112 -4.94 8.05 16.74
CA TYR A 112 -3.48 8.14 16.94
C TYR A 112 -2.83 9.30 16.16
N LYS A 113 -3.62 10.02 15.35
CA LYS A 113 -3.21 11.17 14.54
C LYS A 113 -2.03 10.82 13.60
N VAL A 114 -2.11 9.66 12.95
CA VAL A 114 -0.99 9.14 12.15
C VAL A 114 -0.83 9.76 10.77
N TRP A 115 -1.86 10.45 10.26
CA TRP A 115 -1.85 10.98 8.91
C TRP A 115 -0.94 12.19 8.83
N THR A 116 0.21 12.01 8.22
CA THR A 116 1.14 13.09 7.88
C THR A 116 2.18 12.53 6.92
N TRP A 117 2.70 13.38 6.05
CA TRP A 117 3.81 13.07 5.16
C TRP A 117 5.02 13.98 5.42
N ASP A 118 4.98 14.76 6.50
CA ASP A 118 6.07 15.62 6.93
C ASP A 118 7.31 14.77 7.27
N PRO A 119 8.46 14.96 6.59
CA PRO A 119 9.71 14.27 6.90
C PRO A 119 10.15 14.41 8.37
N ALA A 120 9.84 15.53 9.05
CA ALA A 120 10.19 15.76 10.44
C ALA A 120 9.42 14.85 11.41
N SER A 121 8.25 14.35 11.01
CA SER A 121 7.44 13.42 11.81
C SER A 121 8.01 12.00 11.85
N ARG A 122 8.93 11.66 10.93
CA ARG A 122 9.48 10.31 10.78
C ARG A 122 10.36 9.93 11.97
N ARG A 123 10.19 8.71 12.48
CA ARG A 123 10.94 8.19 13.64
C ARG A 123 11.76 6.96 13.26
N PRO A 124 12.95 6.76 13.88
CA PRO A 124 13.74 5.56 13.66
C PRO A 124 12.99 4.32 14.20
N TYR A 125 13.24 3.17 13.59
CA TYR A 125 12.79 1.87 14.08
C TYR A 125 13.97 0.91 14.11
N ARG A 126 14.07 0.07 15.15
CA ARG A 126 15.22 -0.81 15.35
C ARG A 126 15.32 -1.80 14.17
N GLY A 127 16.51 -1.87 13.56
CA GLY A 127 16.77 -2.75 12.42
C GLY A 127 16.41 -2.16 11.06
N TYR A 128 15.92 -0.91 11.00
CA TYR A 128 15.55 -0.24 9.76
C TYR A 128 16.43 0.99 9.54
N PRO A 129 17.10 1.12 8.38
CA PRO A 129 17.99 2.25 8.11
C PRO A 129 17.21 3.55 7.86
N LYS A 130 15.97 3.44 7.33
CA LYS A 130 15.11 4.58 7.02
C LYS A 130 14.19 4.88 8.20
N ARG A 131 13.97 6.18 8.45
CA ARG A 131 12.96 6.65 9.41
C ARG A 131 11.57 6.53 8.78
N GLN A 132 10.63 6.00 9.53
CA GLN A 132 9.29 5.65 9.05
C GLN A 132 8.23 6.63 9.53
N LEU A 133 7.15 6.76 8.75
CA LEU A 133 6.03 7.64 9.07
C LEU A 133 5.24 7.15 10.30
N PRO A 134 4.50 8.03 10.99
CA PRO A 134 3.66 7.62 12.13
C PRO A 134 2.69 6.47 11.80
N MET A 135 2.12 6.46 10.59
CA MET A 135 1.24 5.38 10.12
C MET A 135 1.94 4.03 10.06
N TRP A 136 3.21 3.98 9.63
CA TRP A 136 3.97 2.74 9.62
C TRP A 136 4.23 2.21 11.02
N HIS A 137 4.60 3.09 11.96
CA HIS A 137 4.86 2.70 13.35
C HIS A 137 3.61 2.11 14.02
N LYS A 138 2.43 2.64 13.67
CA LYS A 138 1.17 2.21 14.27
C LYS A 138 0.53 1.02 13.57
N TYR A 139 0.51 1.05 12.24
CA TYR A 139 -0.30 0.17 11.39
C TYR A 139 0.55 -0.73 10.48
N ARG A 140 1.86 -0.50 10.35
CA ARG A 140 2.72 -1.16 9.33
C ARG A 140 2.20 -0.97 7.90
N VAL A 141 1.58 0.18 7.68
CA VAL A 141 1.07 0.62 6.39
C VAL A 141 1.60 2.03 6.13
N GLU A 142 2.12 2.29 4.93
CA GLU A 142 2.36 3.64 4.42
C GLU A 142 1.53 3.90 3.17
N LEU A 143 0.65 4.89 3.22
CA LEU A 143 -0.17 5.33 2.09
C LEU A 143 0.21 6.76 1.70
N TYR A 144 0.48 6.97 0.41
CA TYR A 144 0.92 8.25 -0.13
C TYR A 144 -0.16 8.91 -1.00
N PRO A 145 -0.40 10.23 -0.86
CA PRO A 145 -1.33 10.94 -1.73
C PRO A 145 -0.72 11.09 -3.12
N HIS A 146 -1.51 10.79 -4.13
CA HIS A 146 -1.19 11.03 -5.53
C HIS A 146 -2.21 11.99 -6.12
N VAL A 147 -1.72 13.10 -6.66
CA VAL A 147 -2.53 14.05 -7.42
C VAL A 147 -2.24 13.81 -8.90
N PRO A 148 -3.23 13.34 -9.69
CA PRO A 148 -3.05 13.11 -11.12
C PRO A 148 -2.63 14.37 -11.86
N ASP A 149 -1.89 14.20 -12.96
CA ASP A 149 -1.52 15.25 -13.92
C ASP A 149 -0.67 16.41 -13.37
N LEU A 150 -0.24 16.36 -12.11
CA LEU A 150 0.57 17.41 -11.49
C LEU A 150 2.07 17.20 -11.71
N GLY A 151 2.50 16.01 -12.15
CA GLY A 151 3.92 15.70 -12.34
C GLY A 151 4.71 15.59 -11.04
N ILE A 152 4.04 15.48 -9.88
CA ILE A 152 4.74 15.31 -8.60
C ILE A 152 5.28 13.90 -8.53
N GLY A 153 6.61 13.82 -8.57
CA GLY A 153 7.31 12.56 -8.44
C GLY A 153 7.25 11.98 -7.03
N SER A 154 7.37 10.66 -6.98
CA SER A 154 7.39 9.86 -5.75
C SER A 154 8.74 9.88 -5.03
N GLY A 155 9.76 10.55 -5.60
CA GLY A 155 11.16 10.39 -5.22
C GLY A 155 11.80 9.07 -5.68
N ILE A 156 11.06 8.19 -6.38
CA ILE A 156 11.58 6.97 -7.03
C ILE A 156 11.96 7.31 -8.46
N ARG A 157 13.11 6.82 -8.92
CA ARG A 157 13.60 7.02 -10.29
C ARG A 157 13.60 5.72 -11.07
N ASP A 158 13.35 5.82 -12.38
CA ASP A 158 13.51 4.71 -13.31
C ASP A 158 15.01 4.40 -13.58
N ARG A 159 15.26 3.38 -14.39
CA ARG A 159 16.62 2.98 -14.82
C ARG A 159 17.37 4.05 -15.63
N HIS A 160 16.67 5.06 -16.13
CA HIS A 160 17.23 6.19 -16.88
C HIS A 160 17.42 7.43 -16.00
N GLY A 161 17.06 7.36 -14.71
CA GLY A 161 17.16 8.45 -13.76
C GLY A 161 15.98 9.40 -13.77
N ASN A 162 14.91 9.13 -14.53
CA ASN A 162 13.71 9.95 -14.56
C ASN A 162 12.87 9.70 -13.31
N GLU A 163 12.30 10.75 -12.73
CA GLU A 163 11.42 10.62 -11.57
C GLU A 163 10.07 10.02 -11.99
N LEU A 164 9.60 9.04 -11.20
CA LEU A 164 8.34 8.34 -11.43
C LEU A 164 7.27 8.88 -10.49
N GLU A 165 6.05 9.06 -10.99
CA GLU A 165 4.87 9.20 -10.15
C GLU A 165 4.52 7.87 -9.48
N PHE A 166 3.77 7.92 -8.36
CA PHE A 166 3.40 6.72 -7.61
C PHE A 166 2.76 5.61 -8.47
N PRO A 167 1.80 5.88 -9.38
CA PRO A 167 1.24 4.82 -10.22
C PRO A 167 2.29 4.06 -11.03
N SER A 168 3.27 4.76 -11.59
CA SER A 168 4.35 4.14 -12.36
C SER A 168 5.38 3.45 -11.48
N ALA A 169 5.69 4.05 -10.32
CA ALA A 169 6.70 3.54 -9.40
C ALA A 169 6.28 2.20 -8.75
N PHE A 170 5.02 2.07 -8.35
CA PHE A 170 4.49 0.84 -7.74
C PHE A 170 4.23 -0.30 -8.74
N ARG A 171 4.18 0.00 -10.04
CA ARG A 171 4.06 -1.01 -11.10
C ARG A 171 5.42 -1.51 -11.61
N GLN A 172 6.50 -1.20 -10.89
CA GLN A 172 7.86 -1.60 -11.25
C GLN A 172 8.59 -2.23 -10.07
N SER A 173 9.34 -3.30 -10.33
CA SER A 173 10.30 -3.90 -9.41
C SER A 173 11.41 -2.90 -9.09
N ARG A 174 11.66 -2.66 -7.79
CA ARG A 174 12.78 -1.81 -7.34
C ARG A 174 14.15 -2.40 -7.65
N ARG A 175 14.23 -3.71 -7.94
CA ARG A 175 15.49 -4.43 -8.18
C ARG A 175 15.97 -4.29 -9.62
N ASP A 176 15.08 -4.48 -10.58
CA ASP A 176 15.43 -4.60 -12.00
C ASP A 176 14.50 -3.81 -12.94
N GLY A 177 13.52 -3.08 -12.39
CA GLY A 177 12.59 -2.26 -13.15
C GLY A 177 11.56 -3.05 -13.97
N LYS A 178 11.46 -4.37 -13.78
CA LYS A 178 10.44 -5.17 -14.45
C LYS A 178 9.04 -4.76 -14.02
N PRO A 179 8.04 -4.80 -14.93
CA PRO A 179 6.66 -4.57 -14.55
C PRO A 179 6.19 -5.56 -13.49
N ARG A 180 5.40 -5.09 -12.53
CA ARG A 180 4.72 -5.90 -11.52
C ARG A 180 3.29 -5.45 -11.33
N GLY A 181 2.46 -6.33 -10.80
CA GLY A 181 1.08 -6.03 -10.47
C GLY A 181 0.90 -5.27 -9.16
N ILE A 182 -0.28 -4.72 -8.97
CA ILE A 182 -0.69 -3.95 -7.79
C ILE A 182 -2.13 -4.29 -7.41
N VAL A 183 -2.43 -4.26 -6.11
CA VAL A 183 -3.80 -4.43 -5.61
C VAL A 183 -4.52 -3.10 -5.64
N LYS A 184 -5.72 -3.05 -6.23
CA LYS A 184 -6.64 -1.92 -6.10
C LYS A 184 -7.74 -2.30 -5.12
N ILE A 185 -7.96 -1.50 -4.09
CA ILE A 185 -9.03 -1.76 -3.13
C ILE A 185 -10.34 -1.26 -3.72
N ARG A 186 -11.29 -2.17 -3.89
CA ARG A 186 -12.65 -1.87 -4.35
C ARG A 186 -13.35 -1.01 -3.31
N TYR A 187 -13.91 0.11 -3.74
CA TYR A 187 -14.66 1.00 -2.87
C TYR A 187 -15.87 0.29 -2.24
N GLY A 188 -15.91 0.25 -0.91
CA GLY A 188 -16.94 -0.43 -0.11
C GLY A 188 -17.98 0.50 0.52
N GLY A 189 -17.89 1.82 0.30
CA GLY A 189 -18.72 2.83 0.97
C GLY A 189 -18.01 3.54 2.13
N PRO A 190 -18.59 4.63 2.68
CA PRO A 190 -17.95 5.49 3.67
C PRO A 190 -18.10 5.00 5.12
N SER A 191 -18.37 3.71 5.38
CA SER A 191 -18.76 3.21 6.70
C SER A 191 -17.72 3.38 7.79
#